data_AF-A0A518HMW6-F1
#
_entry.id   AF-A0A518HMW6-F1
#
_cell.length_a   1.000
_cell.length_b   1.000
_cell.length_c   1.000
_cell.angle_alpha   90.00
_cell.angle_beta   90.00
_cell.angle_gamma   90.00
#
_symmetry.space_group_name_H-M   'P 1'
#
loop_
_entity.id
_entity.type
_entity.pdbx_description
1 polymer ?
#
loop_
_entity_poly.entity_id
_entity_poly.type
_entity_poly.pdbx_seq_one_letter_code
_entity_poly.pdbx_strand_id
1 'polypeptide(L)' 'MSEESQLFHVAEESGKFEVLDPTGRSILTCRDAGSANHYAVLLNQAYKHGYKDGYRAAKSADDT' A
#
# COMPACT_ATOMS: atom_id res chain seq x y z
N MET A 1 8.92 14.48 11.29
CA MET A 1 9.02 13.12 10.73
C MET A 1 7.67 12.81 10.16
N SER A 2 7.51 12.90 8.84
CA SER A 2 6.21 12.70 8.21
C SER A 2 5.88 11.23 8.32
N GLU A 3 4.85 10.88 9.08
CA GLU A 3 4.19 9.59 8.98
C GLU A 3 3.76 9.46 7.52
N GLU A 4 4.58 8.80 6.70
CA GLU A 4 4.10 8.23 5.45
C GLU A 4 3.02 7.23 5.87
N SER A 5 1.77 7.69 5.95
CA SER A 5 0.62 6.87 6.27
C SER A 5 0.69 5.66 5.35
N GLN A 6 0.93 4.49 5.95
CA GLN A 6 0.93 3.24 5.20
C GLN A 6 -0.47 3.07 4.64
N LEU A 7 -0.59 3.27 3.32
CA LEU A 7 -1.87 3.23 2.61
C LEU A 7 -2.50 1.85 2.72
N PHE A 8 -1.66 0.82 2.69
CA PHE A 8 -2.07 -0.56 2.95
C PHE A 8 -1.54 -1.01 4.30
N HIS A 9 -2.41 -1.61 5.12
CA HIS A 9 -2.06 -2.10 6.45
C HIS A 9 -2.80 -3.41 6.75
N VAL A 10 -2.34 -4.12 7.79
CA VAL A 10 -2.92 -5.40 8.19
C VAL A 10 -3.86 -5.21 9.38
N ALA A 11 -5.05 -5.80 9.30
CA ALA A 11 -5.97 -5.98 10.41
C ALA A 11 -6.16 -7.47 10.71
N GLU A 12 -6.30 -7.83 11.99
CA GLU A 12 -6.69 -9.17 12.39
C GLU A 12 -8.17 -9.17 12.75
N GLU A 13 -8.96 -10.00 12.07
CA GLU A 13 -10.39 -10.15 12.36
C GLU A 13 -10.76 -11.64 12.38
N SER A 14 -11.35 -12.09 13.48
CA SER A 14 -11.84 -13.46 13.66
C SER A 14 -10.80 -14.55 13.33
N GLY A 15 -9.52 -14.30 13.68
CA GLY A 15 -8.41 -15.24 13.43
C GLY A 15 -7.94 -15.30 11.98
N LYS A 16 -8.30 -14.31 11.16
CA LYS A 16 -7.78 -14.10 9.80
C LYS A 16 -7.01 -12.78 9.75
N PHE A 17 -6.07 -12.70 8.81
CA PHE A 17 -5.26 -11.49 8.62
C PHE A 17 -5.66 -10.83 7.30
N GLU A 18 -6.23 -9.65 7.37
CA GLU A 18 -6.72 -8.91 6.22
C GLU A 18 -5.78 -7.76 5.88
N VAL A 19 -5.48 -7.59 4.60
CA VAL A 19 -4.81 -6.40 4.11
C VAL A 19 -5.89 -5.41 3.68
N LEU A 20 -5.92 -4.25 4.33
CA LEU A 20 -6.88 -3.20 4.11
C LEU A 20 -6.26 -2.10 3.23
N ASP A 21 -7.10 -1.51 2.37
CA ASP A 21 -6.77 -0.29 1.63
C ASP A 21 -7.00 0.98 2.49
N PRO A 22 -6.71 2.19 1.97
CA PRO A 22 -6.90 3.43 2.71
C PRO A 22 -8.36 3.73 3.10
N THR A 23 -9.33 3.11 2.43
CA THR A 23 -10.76 3.25 2.73
C THR A 23 -11.21 2.28 3.82
N GLY A 24 -10.31 1.41 4.29
CA GLY A 24 -10.60 0.35 5.25
C GLY A 24 -11.19 -0.90 4.60
N ARG A 25 -11.19 -0.98 3.27
CA ARG A 25 -11.72 -2.15 2.55
C ARG A 25 -10.67 -3.25 2.49
N SER A 26 -11.09 -4.47 2.82
CA SER A 26 -10.28 -5.66 2.64
C SER A 26 -10.06 -5.97 1.16
N ILE A 27 -8.80 -6.00 0.75
CA ILE A 27 -8.37 -6.33 -0.62
C ILE A 27 -7.75 -7.73 -0.71
N LEU A 28 -7.29 -8.28 0.41
CA LEU A 28 -6.69 -9.60 0.50
C LEU A 28 -6.90 -10.17 1.91
N THR A 29 -7.20 -11.45 2.01
CA THR A 29 -7.22 -12.20 3.27
C THR A 29 -6.16 -13.28 3.25
N CYS A 30 -5.37 -13.36 4.31
CA CYS A 30 -4.29 -14.29 4.54
C CYS A 30 -4.58 -15.21 5.72
N ARG A 31 -3.96 -16.39 5.68
CA ARG A 31 -4.03 -17.38 6.76
C ARG A 31 -3.10 -17.04 7.93
N ASP A 32 -2.00 -16.33 7.67
CA ASP A 32 -1.01 -15.96 8.66
C ASP A 32 -0.60 -14.48 8.55
N ALA A 33 -0.15 -13.93 9.68
CA ALA A 33 0.25 -12.53 9.80
C ALA A 33 1.47 -12.18 8.93
N GLY A 34 2.40 -13.13 8.74
CA GLY A 34 3.63 -12.90 8.00
C GLY A 34 3.32 -12.61 6.53
N SER A 35 2.48 -13.44 5.93
CA SER A 35 2.00 -13.26 4.57
C SER A 35 1.27 -11.92 4.40
N ALA A 36 0.32 -11.60 5.30
CA ALA A 36 -0.42 -10.34 5.23
C ALA A 36 0.51 -9.11 5.30
N ASN A 37 1.46 -9.10 6.23
CA ASN A 37 2.43 -8.02 6.37
C ASN A 37 3.31 -7.90 5.12
N HIS A 38 3.76 -9.02 4.55
CA HIS A 38 4.54 -9.01 3.33
C HIS A 38 3.78 -8.39 2.16
N TYR A 39 2.50 -8.74 1.99
CA TYR A 39 1.65 -8.13 0.96
C TYR A 39 1.43 -6.64 1.19
N ALA A 40 1.16 -6.21 2.42
CA ALA A 40 1.02 -4.79 2.75
C ALA A 40 2.29 -4.00 2.37
N VAL A 41 3.48 -4.55 2.63
CA VAL A 41 4.76 -3.92 2.24
C VAL A 41 4.87 -3.82 0.71
N LEU A 42 4.62 -4.89 -0.03
CA LEU A 42 4.72 -4.89 -1.50
C LEU A 42 3.75 -3.88 -2.13
N LEU A 43 2.52 -3.80 -1.63
CA LEU A 43 1.51 -2.86 -2.12
C LEU A 43 1.92 -1.41 -1.87
N ASN A 44 2.42 -1.10 -0.68
CA ASN A 44 2.94 0.23 -0.38
C ASN A 44 4.14 0.59 -1.25
N GLN A 45 5.04 -0.36 -1.54
CA GLN A 45 6.19 -0.14 -2.44
C GLN A 45 5.75 0.12 -3.88
N ALA A 46 4.79 -0.65 -4.39
CA ALA A 46 4.21 -0.49 -5.71
C ALA A 46 3.53 0.88 -5.86
N TYR A 47 2.74 1.29 -4.87
CA TYR A 47 2.13 2.62 -4.85
C TYR A 47 3.17 3.73 -4.90
N LYS A 48 4.21 3.65 -4.06
CA LYS A 48 5.30 4.64 -4.03
C LYS A 48 6.04 4.72 -5.37
N HIS A 49 6.25 3.60 -6.05
CA HIS A 49 6.87 3.60 -7.38
C HIS A 49 5.95 4.26 -8.41
N GLY A 50 4.69 3.84 -8.49
CA GLY A 50 3.73 4.43 -9.42
C GLY A 50 3.55 5.94 -9.22
N TYR A 51 3.51 6.40 -7.96
CA TYR A 51 3.45 7.83 -7.63
C TYR A 51 4.69 8.59 -8.13
N LYS A 52 5.89 8.03 -7.91
CA LYS A 52 7.15 8.66 -8.38
C LYS A 52 7.22 8.74 -9.89
N ASP A 53 6.78 7.70 -10.59
CA ASP A 53 6.81 7.66 -12.05
C ASP A 53 5.80 8.66 -12.64
N GLY A 54 4.59 8.73 -12.08
CA GLY A 54 3.60 9.74 -12.46
C GLY A 54 4.08 11.18 -12.22
N TYR A 55 4.72 11.43 -11.06
CA TYR A 55 5.30 12.74 -10.75
C TYR A 55 6.41 13.14 -11.73
N ARG A 56 7.29 12.19 -12.10
CA ARG A 56 8.34 12.42 -13.10
C ARG A 56 7.76 12.75 -14.46
N ALA A 57 6.76 11.99 -14.91
CA ALA A 57 6.09 12.23 -16.19
C ALA A 57 5.43 13.61 -16.25
N ALA A 58 4.72 14.02 -15.18
CA ALA A 58 4.11 15.34 -15.08
C ALA A 58 5.17 16.45 -15.10
N LYS A 59 6.26 16.30 -14.33
CA LYS A 59 7.35 17.28 -14.32
C LYS A 59 8.00 17.45 -15.69
N SER A 60 8.26 16.35 -16.41
CA SER A 60 8.81 16.41 -17.76
C SER A 60 7.87 17.04 -18.78
N ALA A 61 6.55 16.93 -18.58
CA ALA A 61 5.54 17.56 -19.43
C ALA A 61 5.39 19.07 -19.18
N ASP A 62 5.72 19.55 -17.98
CA ASP A 62 5.66 20.98 -17.61
C ASP A 62 6.90 21.76 -18.10
N ASP A 63 8.03 21.07 -18.32
CA ASP A 63 9.30 21.63 -18.82
C ASP A 63 9.38 21.68 -20.37
N THR A 64 8.32 21.30 -21.11
CA THR A 64 8.27 21.28 -22.60
C THR A 64 7.23 22.25 -23.15
#